data_AF-A0A9J5YX58-F1
#
_entry.id   AF-A0A9J5YX58-F1
#
_cell.length_a   1.000
_cell.length_b   1.000
_cell.length_c   1.000
_cell.angle_alpha   90.00
_cell.angle_beta   90.00
_cell.angle_gamma   90.00
#
_symmetry.space_group_name_H-M   'P 1'
#
loop_
_entity.id
_entity.type
_entity.pdbx_description
1 polymer ?
#
loop_
_entity_poly.entity_id
_entity_poly.type
_entity_poly.pdbx_seq_one_letter_code
_entity_poly.pdbx_strand_id
1 'polypeptide(L)'
;MGTALSSGLAIVGAIIADSYWGRFNAVAYGTIFTFIGMVILWLTSMIPQLTTLACSHFQHVCNGPTAFQLAVLFTSFAFTSIGAGFVRPCSIMFGADQLEQKGNPENKKIVESYFNWYYASTGIATMIAVTVIIYIQDRFGWQIGFGIPVILMVLSVSTFLIGSPLYIKVKTDKENLLLGLFQAGVAAFRKRKRVFH
;
A
#
# COMPACT_ATOMS: atom_id res chain seq x y z
N MET A 1 -13.24 -12.78 5.17
CA MET A 1 -12.89 -13.22 3.81
C MET A 1 -12.00 -12.24 3.02
N GLY A 2 -11.61 -11.06 3.53
CA GLY A 2 -10.83 -10.05 2.78
C GLY A 2 -9.32 -9.99 3.06
N THR A 3 -8.81 -10.68 4.08
CA THR A 3 -7.41 -10.55 4.51
C THR A 3 -6.44 -11.46 3.73
N ALA A 4 -6.87 -12.66 3.32
CA ALA A 4 -6.00 -13.62 2.62
C ALA A 4 -5.63 -13.19 1.18
N LEU A 5 -6.57 -12.58 0.44
CA LEU A 5 -6.34 -12.11 -0.93
C LEU A 5 -5.42 -10.87 -0.95
N SER A 6 -5.57 -9.98 0.03
CA SER A 6 -4.70 -8.83 0.23
C SER A 6 -3.27 -9.24 0.56
N SER A 7 -3.08 -10.29 1.36
CA SER A 7 -1.76 -10.84 1.66
C SER A 7 -1.09 -11.48 0.43
N GLY A 8 -1.85 -12.15 -0.44
CA GLY A 8 -1.32 -12.73 -1.68
C GLY A 8 -0.81 -11.69 -2.67
N LEU A 9 -1.56 -10.60 -2.86
CA LEU A 9 -1.13 -9.48 -3.70
C LEU A 9 0.10 -8.77 -3.14
N ALA A 10 0.21 -8.61 -1.82
CA ALA A 10 1.38 -8.03 -1.19
C ALA A 10 2.64 -8.88 -1.40
N ILE A 11 2.52 -10.22 -1.41
CA ILE A 11 3.63 -11.14 -1.70
C ILE A 11 4.05 -11.04 -3.17
N VAL A 12 3.09 -11.02 -4.10
CA VAL A 12 3.38 -10.85 -5.54
C VAL A 12 4.01 -9.48 -5.81
N GLY A 13 3.51 -8.43 -5.15
CA GLY A 13 4.07 -7.09 -5.23
C GLY A 13 5.50 -7.02 -4.68
N ALA A 14 5.75 -7.63 -3.52
CA ALA A 14 7.10 -7.73 -2.95
C ALA A 14 8.07 -8.48 -3.90
N ILE A 15 7.63 -9.60 -4.50
CA ILE A 15 8.43 -10.37 -5.46
C ILE A 15 8.76 -9.54 -6.71
N ILE A 16 7.80 -8.80 -7.27
CA ILE A 16 8.02 -7.95 -8.45
C ILE A 16 8.93 -6.76 -8.11
N ALA A 17 8.73 -6.14 -6.94
CA ALA A 17 9.56 -5.04 -6.44
C ALA A 17 11.03 -5.44 -6.27
N ASP A 18 11.26 -6.60 -5.66
CA ASP A 18 12.59 -7.14 -5.42
C ASP A 18 13.23 -7.73 -6.69
N SER A 19 12.42 -8.14 -7.67
CA SER A 19 12.90 -8.82 -8.87
C SER A 19 13.31 -7.91 -10.02
N TYR A 20 12.59 -6.81 -10.30
CA TYR A 20 12.71 -6.15 -11.60
C TYR A 20 13.15 -4.69 -11.53
N TRP A 21 12.68 -3.92 -10.54
CA TRP A 21 12.74 -2.46 -10.59
C TRP A 21 13.52 -1.79 -9.45
N GLY A 22 13.78 -2.49 -8.34
CA GLY A 22 14.46 -1.93 -7.17
C GLY A 22 13.50 -1.16 -6.26
N ARG A 23 13.88 -1.06 -4.97
CA ARG A 23 13.00 -0.57 -3.88
C ARG A 23 12.43 0.83 -4.13
N PHE A 24 13.25 1.76 -4.64
CA PHE A 24 12.80 3.12 -4.97
C PHE A 24 11.67 3.13 -6.02
N ASN A 25 11.84 2.39 -7.12
CA ASN A 25 10.85 2.33 -8.19
C ASN A 25 9.58 1.61 -7.73
N ALA A 26 9.70 0.57 -6.92
CA ALA A 26 8.54 -0.12 -6.32
C ALA A 26 7.69 0.84 -5.47
N VAL A 27 8.32 1.66 -4.64
CA VAL A 27 7.63 2.72 -3.88
C VAL A 27 7.01 3.75 -4.82
N ALA A 28 7.74 4.22 -5.83
CA ALA A 28 7.25 5.20 -6.80
C ALA A 28 5.97 4.71 -7.52
N TYR A 29 6.02 3.54 -8.16
CA TYR A 29 4.86 2.98 -8.85
C TYR A 29 3.74 2.62 -7.87
N GLY A 30 4.07 2.06 -6.70
CA GLY A 30 3.10 1.74 -5.66
C GLY A 30 2.31 2.96 -5.22
N THR A 31 3.00 4.09 -4.98
CA THR A 31 2.33 5.34 -4.59
C THR A 31 1.43 5.89 -5.68
N ILE A 32 1.81 5.78 -6.96
CA ILE A 32 0.96 6.16 -8.09
C ILE A 32 -0.30 5.30 -8.14
N PHE A 33 -0.18 3.97 -8.02
CA PHE A 33 -1.34 3.07 -8.01
C PHE A 33 -2.27 3.33 -6.81
N THR A 34 -1.73 3.55 -5.62
CA THR A 34 -2.53 3.92 -4.44
C THR A 34 -3.23 5.25 -4.67
N PHE A 35 -2.54 6.25 -5.24
CA PHE A 35 -3.14 7.56 -5.51
C PHE A 35 -4.31 7.45 -6.51
N ILE A 36 -4.13 6.73 -7.62
CA ILE A 36 -5.21 6.47 -8.59
C ILE A 36 -6.40 5.77 -7.90
N GLY A 37 -6.14 4.74 -7.10
CA GLY A 37 -7.18 4.02 -6.36
C GLY A 37 -7.97 4.94 -5.42
N MET A 38 -7.28 5.82 -4.68
CA MET A 38 -7.92 6.77 -3.77
C MET A 38 -8.69 7.87 -4.50
N VAL A 39 -8.19 8.35 -5.64
CA VAL A 39 -8.93 9.33 -6.47
C VAL A 39 -10.20 8.71 -7.02
N ILE A 40 -10.15 7.48 -7.55
CA ILE A 40 -11.36 6.78 -8.02
C ILE A 40 -12.35 6.60 -6.86
N LEU A 41 -11.88 6.17 -5.69
CA LEU A 41 -12.72 6.01 -4.51
C LEU A 41 -13.32 7.34 -4.03
N TRP A 42 -12.58 8.44 -4.14
CA TRP A 42 -13.12 9.75 -3.79
C TRP A 42 -14.18 10.22 -4.80
N LEU A 43 -13.95 9.99 -6.09
CA LEU A 43 -14.90 10.31 -7.16
C LEU A 43 -16.22 9.54 -7.02
N THR A 44 -16.22 8.30 -6.51
CA THR A 44 -17.47 7.56 -6.26
C THR A 44 -18.35 8.21 -5.20
N SER A 45 -17.76 8.97 -4.27
CA SER A 45 -18.48 9.75 -3.25
C SER A 45 -18.89 11.16 -3.73
N MET A 46 -18.16 11.74 -4.68
CA MET A 46 -18.44 13.07 -5.22
C MET A 46 -19.49 13.06 -6.32
N ILE A 47 -19.52 12.02 -7.17
CA ILE A 47 -20.42 11.95 -8.32
C ILE A 47 -21.72 11.23 -7.90
N PRO A 48 -22.88 11.93 -7.88
CA PRO A 48 -24.15 11.36 -7.43
C PRO A 48 -24.61 10.14 -8.24
N GLN A 49 -24.13 10.00 -9.49
CA GLN A 49 -24.40 8.87 -10.38
C GLN A 49 -23.61 7.61 -9.99
N LEU A 50 -22.46 7.77 -9.32
CA LEU A 50 -21.64 6.67 -8.80
C LEU A 50 -21.93 6.36 -7.34
N THR A 51 -22.50 7.32 -6.60
CA THR A 51 -22.99 7.10 -5.25
C THR A 51 -24.34 6.38 -5.30
N THR A 52 -24.49 5.29 -4.55
CA THR A 52 -25.82 4.75 -4.26
C THR A 52 -26.58 5.79 -3.47
N LEU A 53 -27.64 6.39 -4.04
CA LEU A 53 -28.52 7.27 -3.27
C LEU A 53 -28.96 6.52 -2.00
N ALA A 54 -28.67 7.10 -0.84
CA ALA A 54 -29.17 6.60 0.41
C ALA A 54 -30.70 6.55 0.30
N CYS A 55 -31.25 5.34 0.31
CA CYS A 55 -32.70 5.19 0.35
C CYS A 55 -33.19 5.88 1.61
N SER A 56 -34.05 6.88 1.43
CA SER A 56 -34.68 7.54 2.55
C SER A 56 -35.45 6.49 3.34
N HIS A 57 -35.45 6.63 4.67
CA HIS A 57 -36.13 5.72 5.59
C HIS A 57 -37.66 5.60 5.30
N PHE A 58 -38.19 6.41 4.38
CA PHE A 58 -39.59 6.48 3.98
C PHE A 58 -39.91 5.83 2.62
N GLN A 59 -38.94 5.23 1.92
CA GLN A 59 -39.16 4.65 0.60
C GLN A 59 -39.04 3.12 0.62
N HIS A 60 -40.17 2.43 0.46
CA HIS A 60 -40.29 0.96 0.54
C HIS A 60 -39.62 0.18 -0.61
N VAL A 61 -39.18 0.85 -1.68
CA VAL A 61 -38.48 0.23 -2.82
C VAL A 61 -37.14 0.92 -3.00
N CYS A 62 -36.09 0.25 -2.55
CA CYS A 62 -34.71 0.67 -2.73
C CYS A 62 -34.10 -0.13 -3.88
N ASN A 63 -33.80 0.53 -5.01
CA ASN A 63 -33.00 -0.10 -6.05
C ASN A 63 -31.57 -0.24 -5.53
N GLY A 64 -31.07 -1.47 -5.45
CA GLY A 64 -29.70 -1.76 -5.03
C GLY A 64 -28.66 -1.11 -5.95
N PRO A 65 -27.37 -1.14 -5.55
CA PRO A 65 -26.28 -0.62 -6.37
C PRO A 65 -26.29 -1.25 -7.76
N THR A 66 -26.07 -0.43 -8.79
CA THR A 66 -25.92 -0.95 -10.14
C THR A 66 -24.61 -1.74 -10.27
N ALA A 67 -24.57 -2.72 -11.17
CA ALA A 67 -23.35 -3.50 -11.44
C ALA A 67 -22.16 -2.59 -11.80
N PHE A 68 -22.42 -1.48 -12.48
CA PHE A 68 -21.41 -0.48 -12.84
C PHE A 68 -20.83 0.23 -11.61
N GLN A 69 -21.67 0.66 -10.65
CA GLN A 69 -21.21 1.29 -9.40
C GLN A 69 -20.32 0.35 -8.58
N LEU A 70 -20.71 -0.92 -8.47
CA LEU A 70 -19.90 -1.94 -7.79
C LEU A 70 -18.60 -2.21 -8.52
N ALA A 71 -18.60 -2.27 -9.85
CA ALA A 71 -17.39 -2.47 -10.64
C ALA A 71 -16.37 -1.35 -10.39
N VAL A 72 -16.79 -0.09 -10.46
CA VAL A 72 -15.90 1.05 -10.18
C VAL A 72 -15.36 1.01 -8.75
N LEU A 73 -16.21 0.69 -7.77
CA LEU A 73 -15.80 0.56 -6.38
C LEU A 73 -14.74 -0.55 -6.21
N PHE A 74 -14.96 -1.74 -6.76
CA PHE A 74 -13.98 -2.83 -6.70
C PHE A 74 -12.69 -2.52 -7.43
N THR A 75 -12.75 -1.81 -8.56
CA THR A 75 -11.56 -1.33 -9.26
C THR A 75 -10.74 -0.39 -8.36
N SER A 76 -11.39 0.53 -7.65
CA SER A 76 -10.71 1.45 -6.72
C SER A 76 -9.98 0.71 -5.59
N PHE A 77 -10.62 -0.31 -5.00
CA PHE A 77 -10.01 -1.15 -3.98
C PHE A 77 -8.88 -2.03 -4.53
N ALA A 78 -9.01 -2.53 -5.75
CA ALA A 78 -7.95 -3.29 -6.41
C ALA A 78 -6.69 -2.42 -6.59
N PHE A 79 -6.82 -1.23 -7.15
CA PHE A 79 -5.70 -0.29 -7.30
C PHE A 79 -5.06 0.10 -5.97
N THR A 80 -5.90 0.42 -4.98
CA THR A 80 -5.43 0.78 -3.63
C THR A 80 -4.68 -0.37 -2.96
N SER A 81 -5.21 -1.59 -3.07
CA SER A 81 -4.60 -2.81 -2.50
C SER A 81 -3.26 -3.14 -3.16
N ILE A 82 -3.19 -3.08 -4.50
CA ILE A 82 -1.95 -3.27 -5.25
C ILE A 82 -0.91 -2.26 -4.79
N GLY A 83 -1.22 -0.97 -4.83
CA GLY A 83 -0.29 0.08 -4.44
C GLY A 83 0.17 -0.04 -2.99
N ALA A 84 -0.76 -0.31 -2.05
CA ALA A 84 -0.42 -0.50 -0.63
C ALA A 84 0.50 -1.72 -0.40
N GLY A 85 0.31 -2.79 -1.18
CA GLY A 85 1.15 -3.99 -1.16
C GLY A 85 2.59 -3.71 -1.58
N PHE A 86 2.82 -2.77 -2.49
CA PHE A 86 4.17 -2.33 -2.88
C PHE A 86 4.76 -1.30 -1.90
N VAL A 87 3.99 -0.27 -1.55
CA VAL A 87 4.50 0.86 -0.77
C VAL A 87 4.93 0.42 0.62
N ARG A 88 4.12 -0.34 1.35
CA ARG A 88 4.38 -0.65 2.77
C ARG A 88 5.69 -1.40 3.01
N PRO A 89 5.95 -2.57 2.40
CA PRO A 89 7.20 -3.30 2.65
C PRO A 89 8.42 -2.61 2.02
N CYS A 90 8.28 -1.98 0.86
CA CYS A 90 9.42 -1.37 0.18
C CYS A 90 9.80 -0.01 0.76
N SER A 91 8.85 0.80 1.25
CA SER A 91 9.14 2.13 1.79
C SER A 91 9.91 2.07 3.11
N ILE A 92 9.55 1.15 4.00
CA ILE A 92 10.24 1.00 5.28
C ILE A 92 11.69 0.56 5.07
N MET A 93 11.92 -0.41 4.18
CA MET A 93 13.26 -0.90 3.83
C MET A 93 14.06 0.16 3.08
N PHE A 94 13.45 0.87 2.14
CA PHE A 94 14.08 1.97 1.43
C PHE A 94 14.53 3.09 2.36
N GLY A 95 13.72 3.43 3.37
CA GLY A 95 14.08 4.42 4.40
C GLY A 95 15.23 3.94 5.28
N ALA A 96 15.25 2.66 5.66
CA ALA A 96 16.38 2.07 6.39
C ALA A 96 17.67 2.12 5.55
N ASP A 97 17.59 1.86 4.24
CA ASP A 97 18.75 1.96 3.33
C ASP A 97 19.33 3.39 3.27
N GLN A 98 18.55 4.42 3.57
CA GLN A 98 19.06 5.81 3.64
C GLN A 98 19.90 6.07 4.90
N LEU A 99 19.67 5.31 5.97
CA LEU A 99 20.32 5.49 7.27
C LEU A 99 21.59 4.64 7.42
N GLU A 100 21.81 3.68 6.52
CA GLU A 100 22.99 2.82 6.54
C GLU A 100 24.23 3.55 5.97
N GLN A 101 25.04 4.13 6.85
CA GLN A 101 26.26 4.86 6.47
C GLN A 101 27.48 3.95 6.51
N LYS A 102 28.23 3.83 5.41
CA LYS A 102 29.45 2.99 5.38
C LYS A 102 30.46 3.47 6.43
N GLY A 103 30.84 2.58 7.35
CA GLY A 103 31.88 2.82 8.36
C GLY A 103 31.41 3.35 9.71
N ASN A 104 30.10 3.57 9.91
CA ASN A 104 29.57 4.02 11.20
C ASN A 104 29.18 2.82 12.10
N PRO A 105 29.81 2.63 13.28
CA PRO A 105 29.48 1.53 14.20
C PRO A 105 28.08 1.67 14.83
N GLU A 106 27.49 2.88 14.83
CA GLU A 106 26.17 3.15 15.42
C GLU A 106 25.00 2.85 14.47
N ASN A 107 25.25 2.45 13.22
CA ASN A 107 24.21 2.17 12.22
C ASN A 107 23.10 1.27 12.76
N LYS A 108 23.47 0.20 13.46
CA LYS A 108 22.51 -0.75 14.02
C LYS A 108 21.50 -0.06 14.94
N LYS A 109 21.99 0.80 15.84
CA LYS A 109 21.15 1.53 16.81
C LYS A 109 20.27 2.57 16.11
N ILE A 110 20.79 3.25 15.10
CA ILE A 110 20.03 4.24 14.31
C ILE A 110 18.88 3.54 13.56
N VAL A 111 19.17 2.44 12.88
CA VAL A 111 18.18 1.65 12.13
C VAL A 111 17.13 1.04 13.07
N GLU A 112 17.52 0.47 14.21
CA GLU A 112 16.58 -0.02 15.24
C GLU A 112 15.65 1.09 15.76
N SER A 113 16.20 2.28 16.04
CA SER A 113 15.42 3.44 16.46
C SER A 113 14.44 3.91 15.38
N TYR A 114 14.85 3.87 14.11
CA TYR A 114 13.99 4.15 12.97
C TYR A 114 12.79 3.20 12.91
N PHE A 115 13.00 1.88 13.03
CA PHE A 115 11.91 0.91 13.07
C PHE A 115 10.96 1.18 14.23
N ASN A 116 11.48 1.45 15.43
CA ASN A 116 10.67 1.77 16.60
C ASN A 116 9.79 3.00 16.38
N TRP A 117 10.38 4.10 15.88
CA TRP A 117 9.63 5.33 15.58
C TRP A 117 8.63 5.14 14.44
N TYR A 118 8.97 4.36 13.42
CA TYR A 118 8.07 4.03 12.32
C TYR A 118 6.82 3.29 12.83
N TYR A 119 6.99 2.25 13.66
CA TYR A 119 5.86 1.49 14.20
C TYR A 119 5.03 2.32 15.19
N ALA A 120 5.68 3.12 16.04
CA ALA A 120 4.97 4.05 16.93
C ALA A 120 4.12 5.06 16.15
N SER A 121 4.70 5.69 15.13
CA SER A 121 4.00 6.67 14.28
C SER A 121 2.85 6.03 13.51
N THR A 122 3.04 4.82 12.99
CA THR A 122 1.98 4.05 12.30
C THR A 122 0.83 3.71 13.25
N GLY A 123 1.13 3.34 14.50
CA GLY A 123 0.12 3.09 15.53
C GLY A 123 -0.72 4.33 15.83
N ILE A 124 -0.07 5.48 16.05
CA ILE A 124 -0.75 6.77 16.29
C ILE A 124 -1.60 7.16 15.08
N ALA A 125 -1.05 7.07 13.86
CA ALA A 125 -1.78 7.37 12.63
C ALA A 125 -3.02 6.47 12.48
N THR A 126 -2.90 5.18 12.81
CA THR A 126 -4.03 4.24 12.79
C THR A 126 -5.09 4.64 13.81
N MET A 127 -4.72 5.01 15.03
CA MET A 127 -5.67 5.49 16.04
C MET A 127 -6.43 6.73 15.56
N ILE A 128 -5.73 7.71 14.97
CA ILE A 128 -6.35 8.91 14.39
C ILE A 128 -7.28 8.53 13.24
N ALA A 129 -6.87 7.61 12.36
CA ALA A 129 -7.69 7.17 11.23
C ALA A 129 -9.01 6.51 11.70
N VAL A 130 -8.97 5.61 12.68
CA VAL A 130 -10.18 4.93 13.16
C VAL A 130 -11.06 5.78 14.08
N THR A 131 -10.58 6.94 14.53
CA THR A 131 -11.34 7.85 15.40
C THR A 131 -11.77 9.11 14.66
N VAL A 132 -10.83 9.96 14.28
CA VAL A 132 -11.07 11.27 13.68
C VAL A 132 -11.61 11.14 12.27
N ILE A 133 -11.01 10.29 11.41
CA ILE A 133 -11.47 10.18 10.01
C ILE A 133 -12.84 9.53 9.96
N ILE A 134 -13.11 8.49 10.77
CA ILE A 134 -14.44 7.89 10.86
C ILE A 134 -15.47 8.90 11.38
N TYR A 135 -15.12 9.69 12.41
CA TYR A 135 -15.99 10.76 12.91
C TYR A 135 -16.33 11.78 11.81
N ILE A 136 -15.34 12.17 11.00
CA ILE A 136 -15.56 13.10 9.88
C ILE A 136 -16.44 12.47 8.80
N GLN A 137 -16.22 11.20 8.47
CA GLN A 137 -17.04 10.46 7.51
C GLN A 137 -18.50 10.38 7.94
N ASP A 138 -18.75 10.15 9.23
CA ASP A 138 -20.10 10.05 9.80
C ASP A 138 -20.80 11.42 9.87
N ARG A 139 -20.09 12.47 10.30
CA ARG A 139 -20.70 13.80 10.54
C ARG A 139 -20.74 14.71 9.31
N PHE A 140 -19.72 14.64 8.47
CA PHE A 140 -19.55 15.51 7.29
C PHE A 140 -19.65 14.74 5.97
N GLY A 141 -19.83 13.42 6.02
CA GLY A 141 -20.01 12.59 4.85
C GLY A 141 -18.71 12.10 4.21
N TRP A 142 -18.86 11.08 3.37
CA TRP A 142 -17.77 10.38 2.68
C TRP A 142 -16.95 11.27 1.74
N GLN A 143 -17.56 12.30 1.18
CA GLN A 143 -16.91 13.27 0.28
C GLN A 143 -15.76 13.99 0.96
N ILE A 144 -15.99 14.49 2.18
CA ILE A 144 -14.98 15.21 2.97
C ILE A 144 -14.04 14.19 3.63
N GLY A 145 -14.59 13.09 4.13
CA GLY A 145 -13.83 12.03 4.79
C GLY A 145 -12.76 11.37 3.91
N PHE A 146 -13.05 11.13 2.62
CA PHE A 146 -12.06 10.60 1.67
C PHE A 146 -11.15 11.67 1.07
N GLY A 147 -11.57 12.93 1.04
CA GLY A 147 -10.75 14.04 0.56
C GLY A 147 -9.48 14.25 1.40
N ILE A 148 -9.57 14.09 2.72
CA ILE A 148 -8.44 14.27 3.64
C ILE A 148 -7.27 13.31 3.32
N PRO A 149 -7.47 11.96 3.26
CA PRO A 149 -6.42 11.03 2.83
C PRO A 149 -5.86 11.33 1.44
N VAL A 150 -6.68 11.76 0.48
CA VAL A 150 -6.23 12.10 -0.88
C VAL A 150 -5.26 13.28 -0.84
N ILE A 151 -5.58 14.35 -0.10
CA ILE A 151 -4.69 15.52 0.04
C ILE A 151 -3.37 15.12 0.70
N LEU A 152 -3.43 14.33 1.78
CA LEU A 152 -2.22 13.83 2.45
C LEU A 152 -1.35 12.98 1.51
N MET A 153 -1.98 12.17 0.65
CA MET A 153 -1.25 11.40 -0.36
C MET A 153 -0.59 12.29 -1.40
N VAL A 154 -1.26 13.35 -1.88
CA VAL A 154 -0.65 14.30 -2.83
C VAL A 154 0.59 14.93 -2.22
N LEU A 155 0.52 15.36 -0.96
CA LEU A 155 1.66 15.93 -0.25
C LEU A 155 2.80 14.92 -0.10
N SER A 156 2.48 13.68 0.25
CA SER A 156 3.45 12.58 0.38
C SER A 156 4.15 12.26 -0.94
N VAL A 157 3.39 12.07 -2.02
CA VAL A 157 3.92 11.79 -3.37
C VAL A 157 4.77 12.96 -3.87
N SER A 158 4.31 14.19 -3.68
CA SER A 158 5.05 15.38 -4.10
C SER A 158 6.39 15.47 -3.38
N THR A 159 6.39 15.29 -2.05
CA THR A 159 7.62 15.32 -1.24
C THR A 159 8.57 14.19 -1.65
N PHE A 160 8.06 12.98 -1.90
CA PHE A 160 8.86 11.84 -2.35
C PHE A 160 9.50 12.07 -3.72
N LEU A 161 8.76 12.65 -4.67
CA LEU A 161 9.28 12.95 -6.01
C LEU A 161 10.30 14.09 -5.99
N ILE A 162 10.02 15.16 -5.24
CA ILE A 162 10.96 16.29 -5.08
C ILE A 162 12.24 15.85 -4.37
N GLY A 163 12.15 14.93 -3.40
CA GLY A 163 13.29 14.34 -2.71
C GLY A 163 14.06 13.29 -3.52
N SER A 164 13.53 12.84 -4.66
CA SER A 164 14.15 11.78 -5.50
C SER A 164 15.64 11.96 -5.83
N PRO A 165 16.17 13.18 -6.13
CA PRO A 165 17.60 13.35 -6.41
C PRO A 165 18.48 13.21 -5.16
N LEU A 166 17.93 13.35 -3.95
CA LEU A 166 18.69 13.25 -2.69
C LEU A 166 18.78 11.80 -2.17
N TYR A 167 17.94 10.90 -2.68
CA TYR A 167 17.90 9.53 -2.19
C TYR A 167 19.04 8.65 -2.71
N ILE A 168 19.57 7.83 -1.82
CA ILE A 168 20.48 6.73 -2.11
C ILE A 168 19.68 5.60 -2.76
N LYS A 169 19.90 5.38 -4.05
CA LYS A 169 19.21 4.34 -4.84
C LYS A 169 20.12 3.11 -4.92
N VAL A 170 19.90 2.14 -4.03
CA VAL A 170 20.61 0.85 -4.07
C VAL A 170 20.24 0.12 -5.36
N LYS A 171 21.22 -0.20 -6.20
CA LYS A 171 21.02 -1.00 -7.41
C LYS A 171 20.77 -2.46 -7.01
N THR A 172 19.70 -3.05 -7.52
CA THR A 172 19.45 -4.49 -7.39
C THR A 172 20.30 -5.27 -8.39
N ASP A 173 21.10 -6.22 -7.92
CA ASP A 173 21.74 -7.23 -8.77
C ASP A 173 20.66 -8.18 -9.30
N LYS A 174 20.24 -7.92 -10.54
CA LYS A 174 19.07 -8.53 -11.20
C LYS A 174 19.09 -10.06 -11.30
N GLU A 175 20.25 -10.70 -11.18
CA GLU A 175 20.40 -12.13 -11.45
C GLU A 175 20.15 -13.05 -10.24
N ASN A 176 20.33 -12.60 -9.00
CA ASN A 176 20.53 -13.55 -7.90
C ASN A 176 19.28 -13.87 -7.06
N LEU A 177 18.27 -12.98 -7.00
CA LEU A 177 17.18 -13.11 -6.02
C LEU A 177 16.02 -14.01 -6.49
N LEU A 178 15.57 -13.88 -7.75
CA LEU A 178 14.55 -14.77 -8.31
C LEU A 178 15.08 -16.20 -8.48
N LEU A 179 16.33 -16.34 -8.93
CA LEU A 179 17.03 -17.62 -8.97
C LEU A 179 17.13 -18.22 -7.56
N GLY A 180 17.41 -17.41 -6.54
CA GLY A 180 17.42 -17.83 -5.14
C GLY A 180 16.06 -18.29 -4.61
N LEU A 181 14.98 -17.57 -4.90
CA LEU A 181 13.61 -17.96 -4.52
C LEU A 181 13.13 -19.20 -5.28
N PHE A 182 13.44 -19.29 -6.58
CA PHE A 182 13.13 -20.47 -7.39
C PHE A 182 13.95 -21.67 -6.94
N GLN A 183 15.24 -21.51 -6.65
CA GLN A 183 16.09 -22.55 -6.05
C GLN A 183 15.60 -22.95 -4.67
N ALA A 184 15.19 -22.02 -3.82
CA ALA A 184 14.65 -22.32 -2.50
C ALA A 184 13.32 -23.08 -2.59
N GLY A 185 12.44 -22.69 -3.51
CA GLY A 185 11.20 -23.41 -3.81
C GLY A 185 11.46 -24.82 -4.34
N VAL A 186 12.38 -24.96 -5.30
CA VAL A 186 12.81 -26.25 -5.85
C VAL A 186 13.51 -27.12 -4.78
N ALA A 187 14.33 -26.53 -3.93
CA ALA A 187 15.01 -27.22 -2.83
C ALA A 187 14.00 -27.71 -1.78
N ALA A 188 13.02 -26.89 -1.43
CA ALA A 188 11.92 -27.27 -0.53
C ALA A 188 11.08 -28.41 -1.13
N PHE A 189 10.75 -28.35 -2.42
CA PHE A 189 10.03 -29.43 -3.12
C PHE A 189 10.84 -30.73 -3.21
N ARG A 190 12.14 -30.64 -3.52
CA ARG A 190 13.05 -31.80 -3.51
C ARG A 190 13.17 -32.43 -2.13
N LYS A 191 13.25 -31.62 -1.07
CA LYS A 191 13.32 -32.10 0.31
C LYS A 191 12.01 -32.78 0.73
N ARG A 192 10.86 -32.25 0.31
CA ARG A 192 9.54 -32.85 0.55
C ARG A 192 9.37 -34.19 -0.17
N LYS A 193 9.91 -34.34 -1.40
CA LYS A 193 9.92 -35.62 -2.13
C LYS A 193 10.81 -36.70 -1.51
N ARG A 194 11.84 -36.34 -0.73
CA ARG A 194 12.72 -37.32 -0.06
C ARG A 194 12.21 -37.81 1.30
N VAL A 195 11.20 -37.17 1.88
CA VAL A 195 10.61 -37.58 3.18
C VAL A 195 9.47 -38.61 3.01
N PHE A 196 8.99 -38.81 1.79
CA PHE A 196 7.90 -39.74 1.45
C PHE A 196 8.36 -41.02 0.74
N HIS A 197 9.65 -41.38 0.82
CA HIS A 197 10.20 -42.63 0.31
C HIS A 197 11.03 -43.31 1.38
#